data_AF-A0A2T3EJG2-F1
#
_entry.id   AF-A0A2T3EJG2-F1
#
_cell.length_a   1.000
_cell.length_b   1.000
_cell.length_c   1.000
_cell.angle_alpha   90.00
_cell.angle_beta   90.00
_cell.angle_gamma   90.00
#
_symmetry.space_group_name_H-M   'P 1'
#
loop_
_entity.id
_entity.type
_entity.pdbx_description
1 polymer ?
#
loop_
_entity_poly.entity_id
_entity_poly.type
_entity_poly.pdbx_seq_one_letter_code
_entity_poly.pdbx_strand_id
1 'polypeptide(L)' 'MSDPKSDISAPIKEKATRANKVERERLWLIENAKAIATANAYVERHGLPFAQYRRF' A
#
# COMPACT_ATOMS: atom_id res chain seq x y z
N MET A 1 -2.07 44.42 -0.83
CA MET A 1 -0.86 43.84 -0.20
C MET A 1 -1.26 42.46 0.29
N SER A 2 -1.09 41.42 -0.52
CA SER A 2 -1.42 40.04 -0.13
C SER A 2 -0.22 39.43 0.58
N ASP A 3 -0.43 38.90 1.79
CA ASP A 3 0.61 38.36 2.66
C ASP A 3 1.33 37.15 2.04
N PRO A 4 2.67 37.06 2.10
CA PRO A 4 3.44 35.95 1.52
C PRO A 4 3.42 34.64 2.34
N LYS A 5 2.43 34.44 3.23
CA LYS A 5 2.40 33.29 4.16
C LYS A 5 1.45 32.15 3.78
N SER A 6 0.68 32.26 2.70
CA SER A 6 -0.38 31.28 2.40
C SER A 6 0.08 29.99 1.69
N ASP A 7 1.21 29.99 0.98
CA ASP A 7 1.59 28.86 0.09
C ASP A 7 2.43 27.74 0.71
N ILE A 8 2.91 27.90 1.94
CA ILE A 8 3.77 26.88 2.58
C ILE A 8 2.93 25.73 3.18
N SER A 9 1.64 25.96 3.44
CA SER A 9 0.78 25.04 4.19
C SER A 9 0.35 23.78 3.41
N ALA A 10 0.12 23.89 2.10
CA ALA A 10 -0.28 22.77 1.24
C ALA A 10 0.83 21.71 1.03
N PRO A 11 2.07 22.09 0.64
CA PRO A 11 3.13 21.10 0.38
C PRO A 11 3.60 20.37 1.63
N ILE A 12 3.51 20.97 2.83
CA ILE A 12 3.85 20.30 4.09
C ILE A 12 2.81 19.25 4.46
N LYS A 13 1.51 19.55 4.30
CA LYS A 13 0.43 18.60 4.55
C LYS A 13 0.50 17.39 3.63
N GLU A 14 0.79 17.59 2.35
CA GLU A 14 0.95 16.47 1.40
C GLU A 14 2.14 15.56 1.72
N LYS A 15 3.26 16.14 2.15
CA LYS A 15 4.43 15.34 2.56
C LYS A 15 4.12 14.50 3.80
N ALA A 16 3.40 15.06 4.77
CA ALA A 16 3.01 14.36 5.99
C ALA A 16 2.02 13.20 5.72
N THR A 17 1.03 13.38 4.84
CA THR A 17 0.08 12.31 4.49
C THR A 17 0.74 11.18 3.73
N ARG A 18 1.67 11.48 2.81
CA ARG A 18 2.45 10.46 2.09
C ARG A 18 3.34 9.66 3.03
N ALA A 19 4.04 10.32 3.96
CA ALA A 19 4.87 9.63 4.95
C ALA A 19 4.04 8.70 5.86
N ASN A 20 2.84 9.12 6.27
CA ASN A 20 1.94 8.28 7.06
C ASN A 20 1.45 7.05 6.28
N LYS A 21 1.16 7.22 4.98
CA LYS A 21 0.74 6.11 4.10
C LYS A 21 1.83 5.04 3.98
N VAL A 22 3.08 5.46 3.75
CA VAL A 22 4.23 4.53 3.63
C VAL A 22 4.43 3.73 4.92
N GLU A 23 4.34 4.38 6.07
CA GLU A 23 4.51 3.68 7.36
C GLU A 23 3.37 2.70 7.63
N ARG A 24 2.14 3.07 7.28
CA ARG A 24 0.99 2.16 7.39
C ARG A 24 1.11 0.95 6.47
N GLU A 25 1.58 1.13 5.25
CA GLU A 25 1.84 0.03 4.32
C GLU A 25 2.93 -0.91 4.85
N ARG A 26 3.99 -0.35 5.44
CA ARG A 26 5.04 -1.13 6.09
C ARG A 26 4.50 -1.96 7.26
N LEU A 27 3.76 -1.34 8.17
CA LEU A 27 3.18 -2.03 9.33
C LEU A 27 2.20 -3.12 8.87
N TRP A 28 1.36 -2.83 7.88
CA TRP A 28 0.42 -3.81 7.33
C TRP A 28 1.15 -5.04 6.77
N LEU A 29 2.26 -4.85 6.03
CA LEU A 29 3.06 -5.97 5.52
C LEU A 29 3.65 -6.83 6.64
N ILE A 30 4.14 -6.19 7.71
CA ILE A 30 4.70 -6.91 8.87
C ILE A 30 3.62 -7.72 9.58
N GLU A 31 2.47 -7.11 9.85
CA GLU A 31 1.33 -7.75 10.53
C GLU A 31 0.77 -8.93 9.71
N ASN A 32 0.73 -8.79 8.38
CA ASN A 32 0.13 -9.78 7.48
C ASN A 32 1.14 -10.79 6.93
N ALA A 33 2.45 -10.68 7.26
CA ALA A 33 3.50 -11.51 6.69
C ALA A 33 3.21 -13.02 6.81
N LYS A 34 2.73 -13.46 7.98
CA LYS A 34 2.38 -14.88 8.20
C LYS A 34 1.18 -15.33 7.37
N ALA A 35 0.14 -14.51 7.26
CA ALA A 35 -1.04 -14.81 6.49
C ALA A 35 -0.72 -14.89 4.99
N ILE A 36 0.08 -13.94 4.49
CA ILE A 36 0.58 -13.92 3.12
C ILE A 36 1.43 -15.18 2.83
N ALA A 37 2.36 -15.53 3.72
CA ALA A 37 3.19 -16.72 3.55
C ALA A 37 2.34 -18.01 3.50
N THR A 38 1.32 -18.11 4.34
CA THR A 38 0.40 -19.26 4.36
C THR A 38 -0.42 -19.34 3.07
N ALA A 39 -0.95 -18.20 2.60
CA ALA A 39 -1.68 -18.13 1.34
C ALA A 39 -0.78 -18.49 0.14
N ASN A 40 0.45 -17.99 0.11
CA ASN A 40 1.43 -18.30 -0.94
C ASN A 40 1.76 -19.80 -0.97
N ALA A 41 2.01 -20.42 0.20
CA ALA A 41 2.27 -21.85 0.29
C ALA A 41 1.09 -22.70 -0.21
N TYR A 42 -0.15 -22.26 0.02
CA TYR A 42 -1.33 -22.91 -0.54
C TYR A 42 -1.35 -22.82 -2.07
N VAL A 43 -1.10 -21.62 -2.62
CA VAL A 43 -1.04 -21.39 -4.06
C VAL A 43 0.08 -22.21 -4.72
N GLU A 44 1.25 -22.32 -4.09
CA GLU A 44 2.36 -23.15 -4.59
C GLU A 44 1.99 -24.64 -4.68
N ARG A 45 1.22 -25.14 -3.71
CA ARG A 45 0.79 -26.55 -3.66
C ARG A 45 -0.35 -26.88 -4.62
N HIS A 46 -1.27 -25.94 -4.82
CA HIS A 46 -2.55 -26.21 -5.49
C HIS A 46 -2.73 -25.47 -6.83
N GLY A 47 -1.87 -24.49 -7.12
CA GLY A 47 -2.03 -23.59 -8.26
C GLY A 47 -3.19 -22.60 -8.07
N LEU A 48 -3.33 -21.68 -9.03
CA LEU A 48 -4.47 -20.75 -9.08
C LEU A 48 -5.50 -21.22 -10.10
N PRO A 49 -6.80 -21.34 -9.73
CA PRO A 49 -7.86 -21.74 -10.65
C PRO A 49 -8.31 -20.56 -11.55
N PHE A 50 -7.44 -19.59 -11.80
CA PHE A 50 -7.79 -18.38 -12.57
C PHE A 50 -7.53 -18.51 -14.06
N ALA A 51 -6.95 -19.62 -14.51
CA ALA A 51 -6.74 -19.90 -15.94
C ALA A 51 -8.05 -19.81 -16.74
N GLN A 52 -9.17 -20.28 -16.16
CA GLN A 52 -10.50 -20.22 -16.79
C GLN A 52 -11.07 -18.80 -16.90
N TYR A 53 -10.55 -17.84 -16.14
CA TYR A 53 -10.99 -16.44 -16.17
C TYR A 53 -10.04 -15.54 -16.96
N ARG A 54 -8.88 -16.06 -17.38
CA ARG A 54 -7.91 -15.31 -18.17
C ARG A 54 -8.44 -15.15 -19.59
N ARG A 55 -9.00 -13.97 -19.90
CA ARG A 55 -9.33 -13.56 -21.27
C ARG A 55 -8.09 -12.92 -21.89
N PHE A 56 -7.70 -13.40 -23.07
CA PHE A 56 -6.60 -12.84 -23.88
C PHE A 56 -7.02 -11.51 -24.48
#